data_AF-A0A1V6AST7-F1
#
_entry.id   AF-A0A1V6AST7-F1
#
_cell.length_a   1.000
_cell.length_b   1.000
_cell.length_c   1.000
_cell.angle_alpha   90.00
_cell.angle_beta   90.00
_cell.angle_gamma   90.00
#
_symmetry.space_group_name_H-M   'P 1'
#
loop_
_entity.id
_entity.type
_entity.pdbx_description
1 polymer ?
#
loop_
_entity_poly.entity_id
_entity_poly.type
_entity_poly.pdbx_seq_one_letter_code
_entity_poly.pdbx_strand_id
1 'polypeptide(L)'
;MYPGGDGREYSWNYFCKIVAVPADAVKTNGVWHTAGGVEIGPDIWGEFAVIQEVYNDNGTGDHGLLYKSPAGPGFGKWDEVPQ
;
A
#
# COMPACT_ATOMS: atom_id res chain seq x y z
N MET A 1 -14.13 -10.94 -13.06
CA MET A 1 -14.62 -10.38 -14.34
C MET A 1 -16.03 -9.85 -14.11
N TYR A 2 -16.48 -8.86 -14.90
CA TYR A 2 -17.82 -8.27 -14.82
C TYR A 2 -18.34 -7.92 -16.22
N PRO A 3 -19.66 -8.02 -16.46
CA PRO A 3 -20.24 -7.64 -17.75
C PRO A 3 -20.35 -6.11 -17.87
N GLY A 4 -20.04 -5.59 -19.05
CA GLY A 4 -20.27 -4.18 -19.39
C GLY A 4 -21.52 -3.94 -20.22
N GLY A 5 -21.93 -2.68 -20.29
CA GLY A 5 -23.12 -2.26 -21.05
C GLY A 5 -22.96 -2.36 -22.57
N ASP A 6 -21.75 -2.59 -23.07
CA ASP A 6 -21.42 -2.78 -24.49
C ASP A 6 -21.40 -4.27 -24.91
N GLY A 7 -21.77 -5.17 -24.00
CA GLY A 7 -21.77 -6.61 -24.23
C GLY A 7 -20.39 -7.27 -24.14
N ARG A 8 -19.35 -6.55 -23.69
CA ARG A 8 -18.02 -7.12 -23.41
C ARG A 8 -17.87 -7.48 -21.93
N GLU A 9 -16.93 -8.38 -21.66
CA GLU A 9 -16.49 -8.67 -20.29
C GLU A 9 -15.23 -7.89 -19.93
N TYR A 10 -15.22 -7.40 -18.71
CA TYR A 10 -14.12 -6.64 -18.12
C TYR A 10 -13.56 -7.38 -16.90
N SER A 11 -12.35 -7.02 -16.50
CA SER A 11 -11.64 -7.59 -15.37
C SER A 11 -10.99 -6.45 -14.60
N TRP A 12 -11.22 -6.45 -13.29
CA TRP A 12 -10.48 -5.61 -12.38
C TRP A 12 -9.61 -6.50 -11.48
N ASN A 13 -8.46 -5.99 -11.08
CA ASN A 13 -7.69 -6.52 -9.98
C ASN A 13 -7.23 -5.38 -9.06
N TYR A 14 -7.03 -5.74 -7.81
CA TYR A 14 -6.49 -4.87 -6.81
C TYR A 14 -5.47 -5.65 -5.99
N PHE A 15 -4.29 -5.06 -5.84
CA PHE A 15 -3.21 -5.60 -5.03
C PHE A 15 -2.82 -4.57 -3.99
N CYS A 16 -2.96 -4.95 -2.73
CA CYS A 16 -2.51 -4.17 -1.58
C CYS A 16 -1.41 -4.93 -0.86
N LYS A 17 -0.26 -4.29 -0.67
CA LYS A 17 0.79 -4.80 0.21
C LYS A 17 0.70 -4.04 1.53
N ILE A 18 0.69 -4.80 2.61
CA ILE A 18 0.60 -4.29 3.97
C ILE A 18 1.85 -4.72 4.72
N VAL A 19 2.36 -3.86 5.59
CA VAL A 19 3.49 -4.16 6.49
C VAL A 19 3.09 -3.87 7.93
N ALA A 20 3.61 -4.64 8.88
CA ALA A 20 3.60 -4.22 10.28
C ALA A 20 4.54 -3.01 10.42
N VAL A 21 4.13 -2.01 11.21
CA VAL A 21 4.97 -0.84 11.47
C VAL A 21 5.98 -1.17 12.58
N PRO A 22 7.20 -0.62 12.55
CA PRO A 22 8.15 -0.82 13.64
C PRO A 22 7.64 -0.15 14.92
N ALA A 23 8.06 -0.66 16.08
CA ALA A 23 7.54 -0.23 17.39
C ALA A 23 7.82 1.25 17.73
N ASP A 24 8.84 1.84 17.10
CA ASP A 24 9.24 3.24 17.24
C ASP A 24 8.63 4.16 16.16
N ALA A 25 7.79 3.61 15.27
CA ALA A 25 7.06 4.40 14.29
C ALA A 25 6.09 5.37 14.96
N VAL A 26 5.88 6.52 14.31
CA VAL A 26 4.98 7.56 14.78
C VAL A 26 3.83 7.70 13.79
N LYS A 27 2.60 7.64 14.29
CA LYS A 27 1.39 7.89 13.51
C LYS A 27 0.99 9.36 13.60
N THR A 28 0.99 10.05 12.46
CA THR A 28 0.57 11.45 12.35
C THR A 28 -0.54 11.56 11.31
N ASN A 29 -1.69 12.12 11.68
CA ASN A 29 -2.84 12.31 10.78
C ASN A 29 -3.26 11.03 10.01
N GLY A 30 -3.17 9.86 10.65
CA GLY A 30 -3.54 8.58 10.05
C GLY A 30 -2.48 7.96 9.12
N VAL A 31 -1.28 8.53 9.06
CA VAL A 31 -0.15 8.00 8.28
C VAL A 31 0.99 7.62 9.22
N TRP A 32 1.56 6.44 9.01
CA TRP A 32 2.72 5.97 9.76
C TRP A 32 4.02 6.48 9.16
N HIS A 33 4.92 6.92 10.02
CA HIS A 33 6.28 7.32 9.68
C HIS A 33 7.29 6.55 10.54
N THR A 34 8.46 6.23 9.98
CA THR A 34 9.58 5.71 10.77
C THR A 34 10.03 6.74 11.81
N ALA A 35 10.84 6.33 12.80
CA ALA A 35 11.44 7.27 13.76
C ALA A 35 12.24 8.40 13.08
N GLY A 36 12.81 8.14 11.89
CA GLY A 36 13.49 9.13 11.05
C GLY A 36 12.56 10.03 10.21
N GLY A 37 11.24 9.89 10.35
CA GLY A 37 10.23 10.69 9.64
C GLY A 37 9.88 10.20 8.23
N VAL A 38 10.42 9.06 7.79
CA VAL A 38 10.11 8.52 6.45
C VAL A 38 8.72 7.90 6.48
N GLU A 39 7.84 8.33 5.58
CA GLU A 39 6.50 7.76 5.44
C GLU A 39 6.57 6.26 5.12
N ILE A 40 5.88 5.47 5.92
CA ILE A 40 5.62 4.05 5.71
C ILE A 40 4.32 3.89 4.91
N GLY A 41 3.26 4.59 5.35
CA GLY A 41 2.01 4.71 4.62
C GLY A 41 0.77 4.79 5.52
N PRO A 42 -0.42 4.82 4.93
CA PRO A 42 -1.68 4.96 5.66
C PRO A 42 -1.91 3.85 6.68
N ASP A 43 -2.40 4.21 7.86
CA ASP A 43 -2.78 3.28 8.93
C ASP A 43 -3.88 2.33 8.47
N ILE A 44 -3.63 1.04 8.65
CA ILE A 44 -4.62 0.00 8.51
C ILE A 44 -4.54 -0.90 9.75
N TRP A 45 -5.65 -1.06 10.45
CA TRP A 45 -5.74 -1.92 11.64
C TRP A 45 -4.80 -1.55 12.81
N GLY A 46 -4.38 -0.30 12.93
CA GLY A 46 -3.79 0.25 14.14
C GLY A 46 -2.31 -0.07 14.39
N GLU A 47 -1.75 -1.13 13.79
CA GLU A 47 -0.32 -1.51 13.85
C GLU A 47 0.24 -1.88 12.47
N PHE A 48 -0.54 -1.69 11.41
CA PHE A 48 -0.11 -1.96 10.05
C PHE A 48 -0.25 -0.72 9.18
N ALA A 49 0.52 -0.68 8.11
CA ALA A 49 0.45 0.36 7.11
C ALA A 49 0.33 -0.24 5.71
N VAL A 50 -0.45 0.40 4.86
CA VAL A 50 -0.45 0.12 3.43
C VAL A 50 0.87 0.65 2.84
N ILE A 51 1.70 -0.22 2.26
CA ILE A 51 3.02 0.15 1.73
C ILE A 51 3.04 0.22 0.19
N GLN A 52 2.06 -0.43 -0.46
CA GLN A 52 1.88 -0.40 -1.91
C GLN A 52 0.43 -0.73 -2.29
N GLU A 53 -0.11 0.00 -3.26
CA GLU A 53 -1.40 -0.29 -3.88
C GLU A 53 -1.28 -0.26 -5.40
N VAL A 54 -1.83 -1.28 -6.06
CA VAL A 54 -1.92 -1.38 -7.52
C VAL A 54 -3.36 -1.69 -7.87
N TYR A 55 -3.91 -0.94 -8.82
CA TYR A 55 -5.26 -1.11 -9.32
C TYR A 55 -5.21 -1.19 -10.84
N ASN A 56 -5.86 -2.21 -11.39
CA ASN A 56 -6.00 -2.37 -12.83
C ASN A 56 -7.45 -2.71 -13.14
N ASP A 57 -8.07 -1.95 -14.03
CA ASP A 57 -9.41 -2.20 -14.52
C ASP A 57 -9.47 -1.84 -16.01
N ASN A 58 -9.65 -2.86 -16.85
CA ASN A 58 -9.71 -2.64 -18.31
C ASN A 58 -11.04 -2.06 -18.78
N GLY A 59 -12.06 -1.98 -17.91
CA GLY A 59 -13.34 -1.33 -18.22
C GLY A 59 -13.35 0.15 -17.96
N THR A 60 -12.68 0.62 -16.91
CA THR A 60 -12.47 2.06 -16.68
C THR A 60 -11.22 2.59 -17.39
N GLY A 61 -10.30 1.71 -17.77
CA GLY A 61 -9.00 2.06 -18.35
C GLY A 61 -7.92 2.34 -17.30
N ASP A 62 -8.22 2.19 -16.01
CA ASP A 62 -7.25 2.38 -14.94
C ASP A 62 -6.15 1.30 -14.99
N HIS A 63 -4.90 1.74 -14.86
CA HIS A 63 -3.75 0.84 -14.95
C HIS A 63 -2.59 1.29 -14.07
N GLY A 64 -2.18 0.42 -13.15
CA GLY A 64 -0.91 0.51 -12.46
C GLY A 64 -1.00 0.99 -11.02
N LEU A 65 0.03 1.75 -10.63
CA LEU A 65 0.36 2.03 -9.24
C LEU A 65 -0.51 3.17 -8.68
N LEU A 66 -1.31 2.89 -7.66
CA LEU A 66 -2.04 3.92 -6.91
C LEU A 66 -1.17 4.53 -5.81
N TYR A 67 -0.43 3.68 -5.10
CA TYR A 67 0.42 4.10 -3.99
C TYR A 67 1.72 3.30 -3.93
N LYS A 68 2.82 3.99 -3.63
CA LYS A 68 4.11 3.38 -3.29
C LYS A 68 4.79 4.21 -2.24
N SER A 69 4.99 3.60 -1.08
CA SER A 69 5.65 4.21 0.06
C SER A 69 7.06 4.73 -0.26
N PRO A 70 7.46 5.90 0.26
CA PRO A 70 8.85 6.36 0.27
C PRO A 70 9.78 5.43 1.04
N ALA A 71 9.30 4.79 2.11
CA ALA A 71 10.06 3.74 2.79
C ALA A 71 10.34 2.56 1.86
N GLY A 72 9.60 2.39 0.76
CA GLY A 72 9.77 1.37 -0.26
C GLY A 72 9.01 0.08 0.05
N PRO A 73 8.49 -0.66 -0.94
CA PRO A 73 7.62 -1.82 -0.70
C PRO A 73 8.36 -3.17 -0.63
N GLY A 74 9.68 -3.15 -0.45
CA GLY A 74 10.50 -4.36 -0.30
C GLY A 74 10.33 -5.02 1.08
N PHE A 75 10.48 -6.33 1.16
CA PHE A 75 10.50 -7.06 2.43
C PHE A 75 11.81 -6.82 3.21
N GLY A 76 11.83 -7.14 4.50
CA GLY A 76 13.05 -7.11 5.34
C GLY A 76 13.53 -5.70 5.72
N LYS A 77 12.64 -4.71 5.78
CA LYS A 77 13.00 -3.31 6.05
C LYS A 77 13.24 -2.97 7.51
N TRP A 78 12.68 -3.77 8.41
CA TRP A 78 12.65 -3.45 9.84
C TRP A 78 13.61 -4.33 10.66
N ASP A 79 14.46 -5.11 9.98
CA ASP A 79 15.49 -5.93 10.62
C ASP A 79 16.75 -5.08 10.86
N GLU A 80 16.65 -4.12 11.77
CA GLU A 80 17.80 -3.57 12.47
C GLU A 80 17.57 -3.71 13.97
N VAL A 81 18.10 -4.80 14.51
CA VAL A 81 18.47 -4.89 15.92
C VAL A 81 19.50 -3.76 16.17
N PRO A 82 19.32 -2.86 17.14
CA PRO A 82 20.29 -1.82 17.42
C PRO A 82 21.68 -2.40 17.73
N GLN A 83 22.73 -1.70 17.29
CA GLN A 83 24.11 -1.89 17.76
C GLN A 83 24.26 -1.61 19.25
#